data_AF-A0A950XBP0-F1
#
_entry.id   AF-A0A950XBP0-F1
#
_cell.length_a   1.000
_cell.length_b   1.000
_cell.length_c   1.000
_cell.angle_alpha   90.00
_cell.angle_beta   90.00
_cell.angle_gamma   90.00
#
_symmetry.space_group_name_H-M   'P 1'
#
loop_
_entity.id
_entity.type
_entity.pdbx_description
1 polymer ?
#
loop_
_entity_poly.entity_id
_entity_poly.type
_entity_poly.pdbx_seq_one_letter_code
_entity_poly.pdbx_strand_id
1 'polypeptide(L)' 'TYFDETTYKVKGRETGAADDEDLINDAVVQTILHAGQVFVVPNGKMPNGSPLAATFRF' A
#
# COMPACT_ATOMS: atom_id res chain seq x y z
N THR A 1 10.75 -3.33 -5.81
CA THR A 1 9.60 -2.50 -6.24
C THR A 1 9.97 -1.03 -6.05
N TYR A 2 9.61 -0.15 -6.98
CA TYR A 2 9.80 1.31 -6.81
C TYR A 2 8.50 2.07 -7.13
N PHE A 3 8.29 3.19 -6.45
CA PHE A 3 7.16 4.09 -6.68
C PHE A 3 7.55 5.13 -7.74
N ASP A 4 6.79 5.20 -8.82
CA ASP A 4 6.99 6.17 -9.88
C ASP A 4 6.13 7.41 -9.61
N GLU A 5 6.76 8.48 -9.11
CA GLU A 5 6.09 9.72 -8.70
C GLU A 5 5.44 10.47 -9.88
N THR A 6 5.94 10.26 -11.10
CA THR A 6 5.39 10.86 -12.33
C THR A 6 4.10 10.21 -12.79
N THR A 7 3.95 8.90 -12.57
CA THR A 7 2.78 8.14 -13.02
C THR A 7 1.84 7.74 -11.89
N TYR A 8 2.23 8.00 -10.64
CA TYR A 8 1.55 7.52 -9.43
C TYR A 8 1.31 6.01 -9.43
N LYS A 9 2.19 5.25 -10.09
CA LYS A 9 2.10 3.79 -10.19
C LYS A 9 3.21 3.14 -9.40
N VAL A 10 2.84 2.09 -8.68
CA VAL A 10 3.79 1.17 -8.05
C VAL A 10 4.12 0.08 -9.07
N LYS A 11 5.39 0.00 -9.50
CA LYS A 11 5.85 -1.14 -10.32
C LYS A 11 6.36 -2.24 -9.40
N GLY A 12 5.51 -3.24 -9.18
CA GLY A 12 5.89 -4.49 -8.52
C GLY A 12 6.99 -5.21 -9.28
N ARG A 13 7.91 -5.86 -8.56
CA ARG A 13 8.91 -6.76 -9.16
C ARG A 13 8.16 -7.97 -9.73
N GLU A 14 8.44 -8.37 -10.98
CA GLU A 14 7.72 -9.46 -11.68
C GLU A 14 7.96 -10.86 -11.08
N THR A 15 8.96 -11.01 -10.23
CA THR A 15 9.34 -12.25 -9.58
C THR A 15 9.40 -11.99 -8.08
N GLY A 16 8.35 -12.40 -7.37
CA GLY A 16 8.36 -12.43 -5.91
C GLY A 16 9.10 -13.68 -5.45
N ALA A 17 10.31 -13.53 -4.92
CA ALA A 17 10.88 -14.58 -4.08
C ALA A 17 10.02 -14.69 -2.80
N ALA A 18 10.01 -15.86 -2.14
CA ALA A 18 9.33 -16.01 -0.84
C ALA A 18 9.84 -15.03 0.23
N ASP A 19 11.00 -14.43 -0.03
CA ASP A 19 11.69 -13.45 0.80
C ASP A 19 11.44 -11.99 0.34
N ASP A 20 10.68 -11.77 -0.74
CA ASP A 20 10.30 -10.41 -1.16
C ASP A 20 9.22 -9.86 -0.21
N GLU A 21 9.59 -8.81 0.51
CA GLU A 21 8.78 -8.14 1.53
C GLU A 21 7.46 -7.61 0.92
N ASP A 22 6.33 -7.96 1.53
CA ASP A 22 5.03 -7.45 1.13
C ASP A 22 4.91 -5.98 1.56
N LEU A 23 5.13 -5.08 0.61
CA LEU A 23 5.07 -3.63 0.87
C LEU A 23 3.73 -3.15 1.43
N ILE A 24 2.62 -3.85 1.15
CA ILE A 24 1.33 -3.51 1.77
C ILE A 24 1.37 -3.90 3.24
N ASN A 25 1.90 -5.07 3.55
CA ASN A 25 2.11 -5.49 4.93
C ASN A 25 3.03 -4.52 5.69
N ASP A 26 4.12 -4.08 5.08
CA ASP A 26 5.03 -3.08 5.68
C ASP A 26 4.33 -1.76 5.93
N ALA A 27 3.57 -1.26 4.95
CA ALA A 27 2.80 -0.03 5.09
C ALA A 27 1.76 -0.12 6.21
N VAL A 28 1.13 -1.29 6.38
CA VAL A 28 0.20 -1.58 7.49
C VAL A 28 0.93 -1.55 8.82
N VAL A 29 2.05 -2.25 8.94
CA VAL A 29 2.88 -2.28 10.16
C VAL A 29 3.34 -0.86 10.53
N GLN A 30 3.88 -0.11 9.57
CA GLN A 30 4.33 1.27 9.79
C GLN A 30 3.18 2.19 10.21
N THR A 31 1.99 2.04 9.62
CA THR A 31 0.81 2.83 10.00
C THR A 31 0.44 2.57 11.45
N ILE A 32 0.43 1.30 11.90
CA ILE A 32 0.10 0.93 13.27
C ILE A 32 1.16 1.45 14.25
N LEU A 33 2.45 1.27 13.93
CA LEU A 33 3.56 1.73 14.77
C LEU A 33 3.55 3.24 15.01
N HIS A 34 3.04 4.01 14.04
CA HIS A 34 2.91 5.47 14.14
C HIS A 34 1.51 5.93 14.61
N ALA A 35 0.78 5.07 15.32
CA ALA A 35 -0.56 5.36 15.87
C ALA A 35 -1.57 5.83 14.80
N GLY A 36 -1.42 5.32 13.58
CA GLY A 36 -2.40 5.38 12.52
C GLY A 36 -3.47 4.29 12.66
N GLN A 37 -4.42 4.27 11.73
CA GLN A 37 -5.50 3.29 11.69
C GLN A 37 -5.51 2.61 10.32
N VAL A 38 -5.77 1.31 10.31
CA VAL A 38 -5.85 0.49 9.10
C VAL A 38 -7.24 -0.11 9.03
N PHE A 39 -7.86 -0.02 7.86
CA PHE A 39 -9.19 -0.54 7.60
C PHE A 39 -9.17 -1.47 6.40
N VAL A 40 -9.80 -2.64 6.53
CA VAL A 40 -10.10 -3.53 5.41
C VAL A 40 -11.52 -3.23 4.95
N VAL A 41 -11.69 -2.91 3.67
CA VAL A 41 -12.99 -2.55 3.10
C VAL A 41 -13.27 -3.34 1.83
N PRO A 42 -14.56 -3.56 1.47
CA PRO A 42 -14.91 -4.17 0.19
C PRO A 42 -14.35 -3.37 -0.99
N ASN A 43 -13.95 -4.05 -2.06
CA ASN A 43 -13.33 -3.41 -3.23
C ASN A 43 -14.20 -2.28 -3.83
N GLY A 44 -15.52 -2.44 -3.87
CA GLY A 44 -16.45 -1.40 -4.36
C GLY A 44 -16.55 -0.15 -3.48
N LYS A 45 -15.90 -0.13 -2.30
CA LYS A 45 -15.77 1.05 -1.42
C LYS A 45 -14.41 1.74 -1.56
N MET A 46 -13.47 1.17 -2.32
CA MET A 46 -12.17 1.78 -2.56
C MET A 46 -12.27 2.87 -3.62
N PRO A 47 -11.59 4.02 -3.42
CA PRO A 47 -11.56 5.09 -4.40
C PRO A 47 -10.94 4.58 -5.71
N ASN A 48 -11.61 4.84 -6.83
CA ASN A 48 -11.16 4.46 -8.18
C ASN A 48 -10.83 2.96 -8.36
N GLY A 49 -11.36 2.08 -7.50
CA GLY A 49 -11.04 0.66 -7.51
C GLY A 49 -9.60 0.32 -7.10
N SER A 50 -8.88 1.27 -6.51
CA SER A 50 -7.49 1.09 -6.08
C SER A 50 -7.38 -0.01 -5.00
N PRO A 51 -6.30 -0.82 -5.02
CA PRO A 51 -6.08 -1.87 -4.02
C PRO A 51 -5.70 -1.31 -2.64
N LEU A 52 -5.25 -0.05 -2.57
CA LEU A 52 -4.85 0.64 -1.34
C LEU A 52 -5.17 2.14 -1.48
N ALA A 53 -5.54 2.76 -0.36
CA ALA A 53 -5.68 4.21 -0.24
C ALA A 53 -5.23 4.64 1.16
N ALA A 54 -4.62 5.82 1.26
CA ALA A 54 -4.12 6.36 2.52
C ALA A 54 -4.48 7.84 2.66
N THR A 55 -4.76 8.26 3.90
CA THR A 55 -4.90 9.66 4.27
C THR A 55 -3.76 9.98 5.23
N PHE A 56 -2.89 10.90 4.84
CA PHE A 56 -1.73 11.28 5.63
C PHE A 56 -2.06 12.39 6.62
N ARG A 57 -1.36 12.36 7.75
CA ARG A 57 -1.23 13.52 8.64
C ARG A 57 -0.15 14.45 8.04
N PHE A 58 -0.22 15.73 8.43
CA PHE A 58 0.65 16.80 7.94
C PHE A 58 2.15 16.53 8.11
#